data_AF-A0AAD4SJC3-F1
#
_entry.id   AF-A0AAD4SJC3-F1
#
_cell.length_a   1.000
_cell.length_b   1.000
_cell.length_c   1.000
_cell.angle_alpha   90.00
_cell.angle_beta   90.00
_cell.angle_gamma   90.00
#
_symmetry.space_group_name_H-M   'P 1'
#
loop_
_entity.id
_entity.type
_entity.pdbx_description
1 polymer ?
#
loop_
_entity_poly.entity_id
_entity_poly.type
_entity_poly.pdbx_seq_one_letter_code
_entity_poly.pdbx_strand_id
1 'polypeptide(L)'
;MLSSNLWGGSFEMHDDDNRDRGALTNQQQLDQAQQSWLLGPKENKKKKYIDFGCVVCSRQAVKWSFWTIVLAFVVIALPTIIIKSWPKDKVHPTPPDQYHVALTKALKFFDAQMSGRLPNNNKISWRGPSGLKDGTDLTDVK
;
A
#
# COMPACT_ATOMS: atom_id res chain seq x y z
N MET A 1 -23.47 28.81 -83.00
CA MET A 1 -22.04 28.89 -83.36
C MET A 1 -21.52 30.22 -82.83
N LEU A 2 -20.98 30.25 -81.61
CA LEU A 2 -20.19 31.37 -81.13
C LEU A 2 -18.85 30.81 -80.69
N SER A 3 -17.88 31.14 -81.53
CA SER A 3 -16.49 30.74 -81.49
C SER A 3 -15.73 31.60 -80.48
N SER A 4 -14.58 31.07 -80.05
CA SER A 4 -13.43 31.76 -79.45
C SER A 4 -13.49 32.26 -77.98
N ASN A 5 -12.70 31.53 -77.19
CA ASN A 5 -11.70 31.98 -76.21
C ASN A 5 -12.17 32.69 -74.91
N LEU A 6 -12.65 31.84 -74.00
CA LEU A 6 -12.09 31.56 -72.66
C LEU A 6 -11.29 32.68 -71.95
N TRP A 7 -11.95 33.83 -71.81
CA TRP A 7 -11.57 34.98 -70.99
C TRP A 7 -10.64 36.02 -71.63
N GLY A 8 -10.99 36.46 -72.83
CA GLY A 8 -10.94 37.89 -73.16
C GLY A 8 -12.05 38.62 -72.40
N GLY A 9 -11.85 38.85 -71.11
CA GLY A 9 -12.77 39.57 -70.23
C GLY A 9 -12.32 41.02 -70.04
N SER A 10 -13.16 41.93 -70.53
CA SER A 10 -13.08 43.38 -70.44
C SER A 10 -12.88 43.86 -68.99
N PHE A 11 -11.88 44.72 -68.78
CA PHE A 11 -11.63 45.35 -67.49
C PHE A 11 -12.68 46.45 -67.24
N GLU A 12 -13.72 46.13 -66.49
CA GLU A 12 -14.55 47.08 -65.76
C GLU A 12 -14.09 47.10 -64.30
N MET A 13 -13.77 48.29 -63.80
CA MET A 13 -13.27 48.52 -62.44
C MET A 13 -14.39 48.28 -61.42
N HIS A 14 -14.15 47.43 -60.42
CA HIS A 14 -14.90 47.38 -59.18
C HIS A 14 -13.96 47.83 -58.05
N ASP A 15 -14.36 48.89 -57.35
CA ASP A 15 -13.69 49.38 -56.14
C ASP A 15 -13.77 48.31 -55.04
N ASP A 16 -12.64 47.71 -54.70
CA ASP A 16 -12.52 46.71 -53.64
C ASP A 16 -11.45 47.14 -52.63
N ASP A 17 -11.88 47.92 -51.62
CA ASP A 17 -11.18 48.23 -50.35
C ASP A 17 -10.87 46.97 -49.49
N ASN A 18 -10.97 45.78 -50.07
CA ASN A 18 -10.74 44.49 -49.41
C ASN A 18 -9.32 43.93 -49.69
N ARG A 19 -8.57 44.52 -50.64
CA ARG A 19 -7.21 44.06 -50.98
C ARG A 19 -6.20 44.33 -49.86
N ASP A 20 -6.31 45.45 -49.16
CA ASP A 20 -5.34 45.81 -48.14
C ASP A 20 -5.43 44.92 -46.89
N ARG A 21 -6.65 44.48 -46.53
CA ARG A 21 -6.84 43.58 -45.38
C ARG A 21 -6.29 42.18 -45.64
N GLY A 22 -6.44 41.67 -46.88
CA GLY A 22 -5.86 40.40 -47.30
C GLY A 22 -4.34 40.42 -47.46
N ALA A 23 -3.78 41.59 -47.80
CA ALA A 23 -2.33 41.79 -47.86
C ALA A 23 -1.70 41.81 -46.46
N LEU A 24 -2.31 42.51 -45.51
CA LEU A 24 -1.82 42.57 -44.13
C LEU A 24 -1.84 41.20 -43.43
N THR A 25 -2.90 40.41 -43.64
CA THR A 25 -3.00 39.07 -43.07
C THR A 25 -2.01 38.09 -43.71
N ASN A 26 -1.84 38.13 -45.03
CA ASN A 26 -0.82 37.33 -45.70
C ASN A 26 0.58 37.72 -45.23
N GLN A 27 0.86 39.00 -45.07
CA GLN A 27 2.18 39.48 -44.64
C GLN A 27 2.48 39.06 -43.19
N GLN A 28 1.50 39.16 -42.28
CA GLN A 28 1.62 38.64 -40.91
C GLN A 28 1.82 37.11 -40.87
N GLN A 29 1.15 36.38 -41.76
CA GLN A 29 1.26 34.92 -41.84
C GLN A 29 2.61 34.48 -42.42
N LEU A 30 3.13 35.22 -43.41
CA LEU A 30 4.47 35.03 -43.95
C LEU A 30 5.54 35.35 -42.91
N ASP A 31 5.40 36.43 -42.14
CA ASP A 31 6.32 36.77 -41.05
C ASP A 31 6.34 35.70 -39.94
N GLN A 32 5.17 35.18 -39.53
CA GLN A 32 5.10 34.09 -38.55
C GLN A 32 5.71 32.79 -39.09
N ALA A 33 5.45 32.46 -40.36
CA ALA A 33 6.06 31.30 -41.00
C ALA A 33 7.58 31.48 -41.10
N GLN A 34 8.07 32.63 -41.57
CA GLN A 34 9.50 32.93 -41.69
C GLN A 34 10.18 32.92 -40.32
N GLN A 35 9.54 33.41 -39.26
CA GLN A 35 10.03 33.29 -37.89
C GLN A 35 10.05 31.83 -37.39
N SER A 36 9.10 31.00 -37.83
CA SER A 36 9.09 29.56 -37.56
C SER A 36 10.17 28.80 -38.35
N TRP A 37 10.61 29.29 -39.50
CA TRP A 37 11.72 28.71 -40.27
C TRP A 37 13.09 29.17 -39.76
N LEU A 38 13.19 30.40 -39.25
CA LEU A 38 14.41 30.93 -38.62
C LEU A 38 14.64 30.36 -37.22
N LEU A 39 13.58 30.04 -36.49
CA LEU A 39 13.66 29.28 -35.24
C LEU A 39 13.49 27.80 -35.57
N GLY A 40 14.61 27.12 -35.87
CA GLY A 40 14.64 25.66 -35.83
C GLY A 40 14.01 25.15 -34.51
N PRO A 41 13.39 23.95 -34.50
CA PRO A 41 12.68 23.45 -33.33
C PRO A 41 13.51 23.68 -32.09
N LYS A 42 12.99 24.44 -31.10
CA LYS A 42 13.73 24.79 -29.87
C LYS A 42 14.40 23.53 -29.37
N GLU A 43 15.70 23.45 -29.57
CA GLU A 43 16.47 22.28 -29.24
C GLU A 43 16.70 22.31 -27.73
N ASN A 44 15.73 21.77 -26.99
CA ASN A 44 15.91 21.45 -25.59
C ASN A 44 17.10 20.50 -25.49
N LYS A 45 18.25 21.09 -25.15
CA LYS A 45 19.57 20.50 -24.92
C LYS A 45 19.47 18.99 -24.72
N LYS A 46 19.80 18.25 -25.77
CA LYS A 46 19.79 16.78 -25.77
C LYS A 46 20.70 16.34 -24.62
N LYS A 47 20.11 15.72 -23.59
CA LYS A 47 20.87 15.22 -22.43
C LYS A 47 21.86 14.20 -22.98
N LYS A 48 23.16 14.42 -22.77
CA LYS A 48 24.24 13.55 -23.27
C LYS A 48 23.96 12.08 -22.92
N TYR A 49 23.57 11.32 -23.93
CA TYR A 49 23.41 9.87 -23.87
C TYR A 49 24.79 9.27 -24.14
N ILE A 50 25.25 8.37 -23.29
CA ILE A 50 26.51 7.65 -23.51
C ILE A 50 26.10 6.27 -23.98
N ASP A 51 26.41 5.97 -25.24
CA ASP A 51 26.11 4.69 -25.86
C ASP A 51 27.04 3.62 -25.31
N PHE A 52 26.51 2.81 -24.40
CA PHE A 52 27.10 1.52 -24.02
C PHE A 52 26.20 0.42 -24.57
N GLY A 53 26.54 -0.08 -25.76
CA GLY A 53 26.38 -1.45 -26.30
C GLY A 53 25.10 -2.29 -26.13
N CYS A 54 24.20 -2.02 -25.19
CA CYS A 54 22.90 -2.65 -24.97
C CYS A 54 22.07 -1.95 -23.85
N VAL A 55 22.61 -1.01 -23.06
CA VAL A 55 21.84 -0.34 -21.99
C VAL A 55 22.21 1.14 -21.89
N VAL A 56 21.52 1.95 -22.69
CA VAL A 56 21.45 3.41 -22.50
C VAL A 56 20.21 3.71 -21.67
N CYS A 57 20.27 3.44 -20.37
CA CYS A 57 19.25 3.91 -19.46
C CYS A 57 19.53 5.38 -19.10
N SER A 58 18.61 6.26 -19.46
CA SER A 58 18.56 7.65 -18.99
C SER A 58 18.93 7.74 -17.50
N ARG A 59 19.74 8.72 -17.10
CA ARG A 59 20.09 8.96 -15.67
C ARG A 59 18.86 9.00 -14.76
N GLN A 60 17.70 9.35 -15.32
CA GLN A 60 16.42 9.30 -14.63
C GLN A 60 15.94 7.86 -14.40
N ALA A 61 15.99 6.99 -15.40
CA ALA A 61 15.68 5.56 -15.28
C ALA A 61 16.63 4.84 -14.32
N VAL A 62 17.92 5.18 -14.32
CA VAL A 62 18.90 4.64 -13.35
C VAL A 62 18.55 5.07 -11.92
N LYS A 63 18.15 6.34 -11.72
CA LYS A 63 17.67 6.81 -10.41
C LYS A 63 16.41 6.04 -9.98
N TRP A 64 15.43 5.88 -10.86
CA TRP A 64 14.22 5.12 -10.55
C TRP A 64 14.53 3.66 -10.21
N SER A 65 15.39 2.99 -10.98
CA SER A 65 15.84 1.63 -10.70
C SER A 65 16.55 1.51 -9.35
N PHE A 66 17.40 2.47 -9.00
CA PHE A 66 18.03 2.50 -7.69
C PHE A 66 16.99 2.66 -6.56
N TRP A 67 16.04 3.57 -6.70
CA TRP A 67 14.95 3.76 -5.73
C TRP A 67 14.09 2.49 -5.58
N THR A 68 13.78 1.78 -6.66
CA THR A 68 13.01 0.53 -6.59
C THR A 68 13.77 -0.57 -5.86
N ILE A 69 15.09 -0.67 -6.10
CA ILE A 69 15.95 -1.66 -5.44
C ILE A 69 16.04 -1.36 -3.94
N VAL A 70 16.25 -0.09 -3.56
CA VAL A 70 16.27 0.32 -2.15
C VAL A 70 14.94 0.06 -1.47
N LEU A 71 13.82 0.41 -2.11
CA LEU A 71 12.48 0.14 -1.57
C LEU A 71 12.25 -1.36 -1.36
N ALA A 72 12.63 -2.20 -2.34
CA ALA A 72 12.54 -3.65 -2.22
C ALA A 72 13.39 -4.18 -1.05
N PHE A 73 14.61 -3.66 -0.89
CA PHE A 73 15.48 -4.06 0.22
C PHE A 73 14.90 -3.67 1.58
N VAL A 74 14.31 -2.47 1.70
CA VAL A 74 13.63 -2.02 2.92
C VAL A 74 12.42 -2.90 3.25
N VAL A 75 11.60 -3.26 2.25
CA VAL A 75 10.42 -4.13 2.43
C VAL A 75 10.82 -5.53 2.90
N ILE A 76 12.02 -6.02 2.58
CA ILE A 76 12.53 -7.33 3.02
C ILE A 76 13.28 -7.22 4.36
N ALA A 77 14.09 -6.18 4.55
CA ALA A 77 14.91 -5.98 5.74
C ALA A 77 14.09 -5.63 6.98
N LEU A 78 13.06 -4.78 6.85
CA LEU A 78 12.22 -4.40 7.98
C LEU A 78 11.52 -5.59 8.66
N PRO A 79 10.80 -6.48 7.96
CA PRO A 79 10.14 -7.62 8.59
C PRO A 79 11.14 -8.64 9.16
N THR A 80 12.30 -8.85 8.52
CA THR A 80 13.33 -9.77 9.03
C THR A 80 13.94 -9.26 10.34
N ILE A 81 14.15 -7.96 10.49
CA ILE A 81 14.61 -7.33 11.73
C ILE A 81 13.56 -7.46 12.84
N ILE A 82 12.27 -7.21 12.54
CA ILE A 82 11.18 -7.31 13.52
C ILE A 82 11.10 -8.72 14.11
N ILE A 83 11.12 -9.76 13.26
CA ILE A 83 11.03 -11.17 13.71
C ILE A 83 12.27 -11.57 14.52
N LYS A 84 13.45 -11.10 14.12
CA LYS A 84 14.71 -11.42 14.80
C LYS A 84 14.85 -10.70 16.14
N SER A 85 14.27 -9.50 16.26
CA SER A 85 14.32 -8.65 17.44
C SER A 85 13.45 -9.16 18.59
N TRP A 86 12.53 -10.09 18.33
CA TRP A 86 11.71 -10.62 19.41
C TRP A 86 12.57 -11.48 20.34
N PRO A 87 12.49 -11.25 21.67
CA PRO A 87 13.16 -12.10 22.62
C PRO A 87 12.61 -13.51 22.44
N LYS A 88 13.44 -14.41 21.95
CA LYS A 88 13.12 -15.83 21.97
C LYS A 88 13.17 -16.23 23.43
N ASP A 89 12.00 -16.44 24.01
CA ASP A 89 11.90 -17.02 25.35
C ASP A 89 12.76 -18.28 25.37
N LYS A 90 13.83 -18.24 26.17
CA LYS A 90 14.62 -19.43 26.41
C LYS A 90 13.69 -20.35 27.17
N VAL A 91 13.29 -21.46 26.54
CA VAL A 91 12.58 -22.53 27.22
C VAL A 91 13.50 -22.98 28.34
N HIS A 92 13.21 -22.52 29.55
CA HIS A 92 13.91 -22.99 30.73
C HIS A 92 13.66 -24.49 30.82
N PRO A 93 14.70 -25.32 31.00
CA PRO A 93 14.50 -26.73 31.25
C PRO A 93 13.53 -26.86 32.43
N THR A 94 12.41 -27.53 32.17
CA THR A 94 11.35 -27.71 33.16
C THR A 94 11.99 -28.32 34.40
N PRO A 95 11.79 -27.74 35.60
CA PRO A 95 12.25 -28.37 36.83
C PRO A 95 11.70 -29.81 36.88
N PRO A 96 12.46 -30.78 37.44
CA PRO A 96 12.00 -32.15 37.53
C PRO A 96 10.61 -32.20 38.16
N ASP A 97 9.66 -32.84 37.48
CA ASP A 97 8.26 -32.84 37.84
C ASP A 97 8.07 -33.33 39.28
N GLN A 98 7.65 -32.41 40.16
CA GLN A 98 7.34 -32.73 41.54
C GLN A 98 5.92 -33.31 41.62
N TYR A 99 5.74 -34.53 41.12
CA TYR A 99 4.43 -35.21 41.09
C TYR A 99 3.75 -35.24 42.46
N HIS A 100 4.51 -35.35 43.55
CA HIS A 100 3.98 -35.25 44.92
C HIS A 100 3.26 -33.92 45.19
N VAL A 101 3.81 -32.80 44.72
CA VAL A 101 3.21 -31.47 44.90
C VAL A 101 1.94 -31.35 44.05
N ALA A 102 1.98 -31.82 42.82
CA ALA A 102 0.80 -31.82 41.93
C ALA A 102 -0.32 -32.69 42.51
N LEU A 103 0.00 -33.91 42.97
CA LEU A 103 -0.95 -34.83 43.58
C LEU A 103 -1.56 -34.26 44.86
N THR A 104 -0.75 -33.69 45.74
CA THR A 104 -1.24 -33.06 46.98
C THR A 104 -2.20 -31.89 46.67
N LYS A 105 -1.89 -31.09 45.65
CA LYS A 105 -2.78 -30.00 45.18
C LYS A 105 -4.07 -30.54 44.58
N ALA A 106 -4.00 -31.61 43.80
CA ALA A 106 -5.18 -32.26 43.21
C ALA A 106 -6.12 -32.81 44.29
N LEU A 107 -5.58 -33.52 45.29
CA LEU A 107 -6.38 -33.98 46.44
C LEU A 107 -7.02 -32.81 47.19
N LYS A 108 -6.25 -31.74 47.44
CA LYS A 108 -6.79 -30.52 48.07
C LYS A 108 -7.89 -29.85 47.24
N PHE A 109 -7.85 -29.94 45.91
CA PHE A 109 -8.91 -29.42 45.05
C PHE A 109 -10.22 -30.20 45.25
N PHE A 110 -10.16 -31.53 45.33
CA PHE A 110 -11.35 -32.35 45.59
C PHE A 110 -11.93 -32.10 46.99
N ASP A 111 -11.09 -32.01 48.02
CA ASP A 111 -11.51 -31.64 49.37
C ASP A 111 -12.24 -30.28 49.37
N ALA A 112 -11.87 -29.37 48.46
CA ALA A 112 -12.52 -28.08 48.32
C ALA A 112 -13.89 -28.17 47.63
N GLN A 113 -14.17 -29.21 46.84
CA GLN A 113 -15.44 -29.36 46.13
C GLN A 113 -16.49 -30.13 46.94
N MET A 114 -16.12 -30.72 48.08
CA MET A 114 -17.05 -31.42 48.94
C MET A 114 -18.16 -30.49 49.46
N SER A 115 -19.41 -30.93 49.31
CA SER A 115 -20.58 -30.32 49.93
C SER A 115 -21.01 -31.11 51.16
N GLY A 116 -21.97 -30.59 51.93
CA GLY A 116 -22.48 -31.19 53.14
C GLY A 116 -21.77 -30.69 54.41
N ARG A 117 -21.82 -31.51 55.46
CA ARG A 117 -21.17 -31.19 56.73
C ARG A 117 -19.68 -31.52 56.65
N LEU A 118 -18.85 -30.48 56.58
CA LEU A 118 -17.40 -30.63 56.59
C LEU A 118 -16.90 -31.07 57.97
N PRO A 119 -15.84 -31.91 58.05
CA PRO A 119 -15.23 -32.29 59.32
C PRO A 119 -14.54 -31.08 59.97
N ASN A 120 -14.58 -31.00 61.30
CA ASN A 120 -14.02 -29.87 62.06
C ASN A 120 -12.51 -29.66 61.86
N ASN A 121 -11.78 -30.67 61.40
CA ASN A 121 -10.35 -30.61 61.09
C ASN A 121 -10.06 -30.53 59.58
N ASN A 122 -10.87 -29.76 58.84
CA ASN A 122 -10.66 -29.60 57.40
C ASN A 122 -9.40 -28.75 57.11
N LYS A 123 -8.61 -29.17 56.12
CA LYS A 123 -7.38 -28.50 55.65
C LYS A 123 -7.66 -27.23 54.82
N ILE A 124 -8.93 -26.85 54.66
CA ILE A 124 -9.39 -25.75 53.81
C ILE A 124 -10.17 -24.77 54.67
N SER A 125 -9.46 -23.76 55.19
CA SER A 125 -9.98 -22.80 56.17
C SER A 125 -11.10 -21.91 55.65
N TRP A 126 -11.20 -21.71 54.33
CA TRP A 126 -12.21 -20.86 53.70
C TRP A 126 -13.47 -21.62 53.28
N ARG A 127 -13.54 -22.94 53.47
CA ARG A 127 -14.74 -23.76 53.21
C ARG A 127 -15.44 -24.07 54.52
N GLY A 128 -16.77 -23.91 54.53
CA GLY A 128 -17.66 -24.26 55.63
C GLY A 128 -18.74 -25.26 55.20
N PRO A 129 -19.57 -25.74 56.13
CA PRO A 129 -20.66 -26.65 55.82
C PRO A 129 -21.67 -26.00 54.86
N SER A 130 -22.04 -26.69 53.79
CA SER A 130 -22.93 -26.20 52.73
C SER A 130 -23.91 -27.30 52.26
N GLY A 131 -25.05 -26.95 51.67
CA GLY A 131 -25.98 -27.96 51.11
C GLY A 131 -26.64 -28.91 52.14
N LEU A 132 -26.75 -28.50 53.42
CA LEU A 132 -27.28 -29.36 54.49
C LEU A 132 -28.78 -29.71 54.33
N LYS A 133 -29.51 -28.93 53.53
CA LYS A 133 -30.94 -29.12 53.26
C LYS A 133 -31.19 -29.58 51.82
N ASP A 134 -30.14 -29.94 51.08
CA ASP A 134 -30.30 -30.40 49.71
C ASP A 134 -31.09 -31.72 49.70
N GLY A 135 -32.21 -31.75 48.98
CA GLY A 135 -33.09 -32.91 48.87
C GLY A 135 -34.17 -33.05 49.94
N THR A 136 -34.30 -32.13 50.91
CA THR A 136 -35.33 -32.23 51.96
C THR A 136 -36.75 -31.98 51.46
N ASP A 137 -36.91 -31.26 50.35
CA ASP A 137 -38.22 -30.87 49.79
C ASP A 137 -38.71 -31.83 48.70
N LEU A 138 -37.95 -32.89 48.39
CA LEU A 138 -38.32 -33.87 47.37
C LEU A 138 -39.23 -34.94 47.97
N THR A 139 -40.54 -34.86 47.68
CA THR A 139 -41.56 -35.81 48.13
C THR A 139 -41.53 -37.17 47.42
N ASP A 140 -40.76 -37.27 46.33
CA ASP A 140 -40.79 -38.41 45.40
C ASP A 140 -39.75 -39.50 45.70
N VAL A 141 -39.02 -39.38 46.82
CA VAL A 141 -37.91 -40.29 47.20
C VAL A 141 -38.21 -41.05 48.49
N LYS A 142 -39.49 -41.24 48.85
CA LYS A 142 -39.88 -42.06 50.01
C LYS A 142 -40.26 -43.48 49.63
#